data_AF-A0A1S9PC92-F1
#
_entry.id   AF-A0A1S9PC92-F1
#
_cell.length_a   1.000
_cell.length_b   1.000
_cell.length_c   1.000
_cell.angle_alpha   90.00
_cell.angle_beta   90.00
_cell.angle_gamma   90.00
#
_symmetry.space_group_name_H-M   'P 1'
#
loop_
_entity.id
_entity.type
_entity.pdbx_description
1 polymer ?
#
loop_
_entity_poly.entity_id
_entity_poly.type
_entity_poly.pdbx_seq_one_letter_code
_entity_poly.pdbx_strand_id
1 'polypeptide(L)'
;MLYIMNKKILLLFVLVAAFLQGCKLDPPVYGPPPKEDWSASFQPLGVGSYWKYLKTTAEQDPDTAESRVTGDQPVINGRTYHTVYTQLTKFGGESYFYTADSAVTVRDYSSIAGGYIQIKYVIDSIGTVGQTWTEKITDDGMLNGYPARVVGTVIENNITKVLNGITYPRVRHTRMQLQQDKGSGFETLATYDYYIAMGVGVIENIGVAADGTDLGHSTLLSFVIKNNDIIIN
;
A
#
# COMPACT_ATOMS: atom_id res chain seq x y z
N MET A 1 -60.49 -27.23 48.52
CA MET A 1 -59.44 -28.14 49.01
C MET A 1 -58.10 -27.47 48.71
N LEU A 2 -57.41 -27.04 49.76
CA LEU A 2 -56.10 -26.37 49.73
C LEU A 2 -55.06 -27.25 49.02
N TYR A 3 -54.24 -26.67 48.15
CA TYR A 3 -52.91 -27.20 47.87
C TYR A 3 -51.85 -26.13 48.14
N ILE A 4 -50.84 -26.55 48.89
CA ILE A 4 -49.91 -25.75 49.67
C ILE A 4 -48.70 -25.37 48.80
N MET A 5 -48.37 -24.08 48.76
CA MET A 5 -47.09 -23.56 48.24
C MET A 5 -45.93 -24.06 49.08
N ASN A 6 -44.90 -24.63 48.45
CA ASN A 6 -43.63 -24.93 49.12
C ASN A 6 -42.62 -23.82 48.81
N LYS A 7 -42.32 -23.01 49.84
CA LYS A 7 -41.28 -21.98 49.86
C LYS A 7 -39.91 -22.64 50.08
N LYS A 8 -39.07 -22.70 49.06
CA LYS A 8 -37.61 -22.85 49.23
C LYS A 8 -36.86 -22.05 48.14
N ILE A 9 -36.13 -21.01 48.61
CA ILE A 9 -34.83 -20.52 48.12
C ILE A 9 -34.88 -19.85 46.73
N LEU A 10 -34.85 -18.53 46.48
CA LEU A 10 -34.10 -17.38 47.04
C LEU A 10 -32.61 -17.64 47.33
N LEU A 11 -31.77 -17.61 46.28
CA LEU A 11 -30.42 -17.02 46.22
C LEU A 11 -29.63 -17.61 45.03
N LEU A 12 -29.55 -16.88 43.92
CA LEU A 12 -28.27 -16.59 43.24
C LEU A 12 -28.49 -15.53 42.13
N PHE A 13 -28.55 -14.27 42.54
CA PHE A 13 -28.02 -13.19 41.70
C PHE A 13 -26.50 -13.22 41.89
N VAL A 14 -25.75 -13.35 40.79
CA VAL A 14 -24.33 -12.95 40.55
C VAL A 14 -23.77 -13.90 39.46
N LEU A 15 -23.16 -13.33 38.41
CA LEU A 15 -22.51 -13.95 37.23
C LEU A 15 -23.32 -14.05 35.91
N VAL A 16 -24.04 -12.99 35.52
CA VAL A 16 -24.34 -12.72 34.09
C VAL A 16 -23.61 -11.45 33.60
N ALA A 17 -22.49 -11.09 34.23
CA ALA A 17 -21.68 -9.91 33.90
C ALA A 17 -20.19 -10.24 33.68
N ALA A 18 -19.86 -11.47 33.27
CA ALA A 18 -18.48 -11.90 33.03
C ALA A 18 -18.20 -12.42 31.60
N PHE A 19 -19.15 -12.30 30.66
CA PHE A 19 -18.94 -12.69 29.25
C PHE A 19 -18.82 -11.50 28.28
N LEU A 20 -18.65 -10.28 28.78
CA LEU A 20 -18.27 -9.11 27.97
C LEU A 20 -16.77 -8.76 28.08
N GLN A 21 -15.96 -9.64 28.69
CA GLN A 21 -14.51 -9.63 28.60
C GLN A 21 -14.11 -10.94 27.90
N GLY A 22 -13.47 -10.98 26.76
CA GLY A 22 -12.97 -9.95 25.89
C GLY A 22 -12.17 -10.67 24.83
N CYS A 23 -12.77 -10.89 23.65
CA CYS A 23 -11.96 -10.72 22.45
C CYS A 23 -11.83 -9.22 22.27
N LYS A 24 -10.93 -8.58 23.03
CA LYS A 24 -10.28 -7.41 22.49
C LYS A 24 -9.61 -7.97 21.25
N LEU A 25 -10.20 -7.75 20.06
CA LEU A 25 -9.38 -7.73 18.86
C LEU A 25 -8.19 -6.88 19.25
N ASP A 26 -6.99 -7.46 19.17
CA ASP A 26 -5.77 -6.71 19.41
C ASP A 26 -5.95 -5.38 18.65
N PRO A 27 -5.85 -4.23 19.34
CA PRO A 27 -5.91 -2.96 18.64
C PRO A 27 -4.90 -3.07 17.50
N PRO A 28 -5.30 -2.82 16.24
CA PRO A 28 -4.41 -3.05 15.11
C PRO A 28 -3.11 -2.33 15.44
N VAL A 29 -1.99 -3.05 15.34
CA VAL A 29 -0.67 -2.59 15.80
C VAL A 29 -0.40 -1.22 15.20
N TYR A 30 -0.68 -0.14 15.93
CA TYR A 30 -0.44 1.20 15.43
C TYR A 30 1.07 1.40 15.37
N GLY A 31 1.60 1.67 14.18
CA GLY A 31 2.98 2.16 14.07
C GLY A 31 3.15 3.40 14.94
N PRO A 32 4.36 3.73 15.42
CA PRO A 32 4.58 4.96 16.15
C PRO A 32 4.06 6.14 15.31
N PRO A 33 3.52 7.20 15.94
CA PRO A 33 3.14 8.39 15.20
C PRO A 33 4.34 8.87 14.36
N PRO A 34 4.10 9.42 13.16
CA PRO A 34 5.15 9.99 12.34
C PRO A 34 6.08 10.88 13.15
N LYS A 35 7.40 10.64 13.07
CA LYS A 35 8.37 11.51 13.75
C LYS A 35 8.57 12.79 12.93
N GLU A 36 8.92 13.86 13.63
CA GLU A 36 9.15 15.18 13.02
C GLU A 36 10.33 15.16 12.01
N ASP A 37 11.29 14.25 12.24
CA ASP A 37 12.55 14.05 11.48
C ASP A 37 12.45 13.14 10.24
N TRP A 38 11.24 12.81 9.75
CA TRP A 38 11.00 11.92 8.61
C TRP A 38 11.43 12.45 7.22
N SER A 39 12.48 13.26 7.14
CA SER A 39 12.91 14.00 5.95
C SER A 39 13.64 13.19 4.85
N ALA A 40 13.74 11.86 4.96
CA ALA A 40 14.67 11.13 4.12
C ALA A 40 14.11 10.66 2.76
N SER A 41 12.88 10.11 2.70
CA SER A 41 12.36 9.47 1.49
C SER A 41 10.86 9.22 1.57
N PHE A 42 10.19 9.21 0.41
CA PHE A 42 8.80 8.72 0.28
C PHE A 42 8.67 7.20 0.37
N GLN A 43 9.78 6.46 0.36
CA GLN A 43 9.81 5.02 0.58
C GLN A 43 11.10 4.65 1.32
N PRO A 44 11.05 4.52 2.66
CA PRO A 44 12.15 3.94 3.42
C PRO A 44 12.37 2.48 3.00
N LEU A 45 13.62 2.05 2.86
CA LEU A 45 14.02 0.73 2.36
C LEU A 45 15.11 0.09 3.25
N GLY A 46 15.14 0.44 4.54
CA GLY A 46 16.08 -0.10 5.50
C GLY A 46 15.73 -1.56 5.78
N VAL A 47 16.72 -2.44 5.85
CA VAL A 47 16.51 -3.87 6.06
C VAL A 47 15.67 -4.12 7.31
N GLY A 48 14.64 -4.94 7.20
CA GLY A 48 13.68 -5.20 8.27
C GLY A 48 12.60 -4.13 8.45
N SER A 49 12.54 -3.10 7.58
CA SER A 49 11.33 -2.28 7.45
C SER A 49 10.14 -3.15 7.03
N TYR A 50 8.96 -2.77 7.48
CA TYR A 50 7.76 -3.58 7.43
C TYR A 50 6.52 -2.72 7.21
N TRP A 51 5.58 -3.23 6.42
CA TRP A 51 4.24 -2.66 6.24
C TRP A 51 3.21 -3.78 6.23
N LYS A 52 2.07 -3.53 6.88
CA LYS A 52 0.88 -4.38 6.79
C LYS A 52 -0.26 -3.59 6.18
N TYR A 53 -0.83 -4.11 5.11
CA TYR A 53 -1.95 -3.52 4.41
C TYR A 53 -3.20 -4.38 4.55
N LEU A 54 -4.36 -3.73 4.67
CA LEU A 54 -5.64 -4.32 4.33
C LEU A 54 -5.83 -4.19 2.82
N LYS A 55 -6.21 -5.28 2.15
CA LYS A 55 -6.53 -5.34 0.73
C LYS A 55 -8.01 -5.68 0.59
N THR A 56 -8.75 -4.87 -0.14
CA THR A 56 -10.16 -5.14 -0.45
C THR A 56 -10.37 -5.05 -1.96
N THR A 57 -11.21 -5.90 -2.52
CA THR A 57 -11.71 -5.79 -3.89
C THR A 57 -13.21 -6.04 -3.87
N ALA A 58 -13.94 -5.59 -4.89
CA ALA A 58 -15.40 -5.77 -4.93
C ALA A 58 -15.86 -7.24 -4.90
N GLU A 59 -15.02 -8.18 -5.34
CA GLU A 59 -15.38 -9.58 -5.56
C GLU A 59 -14.76 -10.57 -4.56
N GLN A 60 -13.92 -10.10 -3.63
CA GLN A 60 -13.19 -10.98 -2.73
C GLN A 60 -13.30 -10.51 -1.28
N ASP A 61 -13.27 -11.47 -0.36
CA ASP A 61 -13.14 -11.18 1.06
C ASP A 61 -11.86 -10.37 1.32
N PRO A 62 -11.87 -9.42 2.28
CA PRO A 62 -10.68 -8.66 2.63
C PRO A 62 -9.51 -9.57 3.00
N ASP A 63 -8.33 -9.25 2.48
CA ASP A 63 -7.07 -9.94 2.80
C ASP A 63 -6.09 -8.98 3.47
N THR A 64 -5.06 -9.51 4.13
CA THR A 64 -3.93 -8.72 4.61
C THR A 64 -2.67 -9.05 3.83
N ALA A 65 -1.92 -8.03 3.45
CA ALA A 65 -0.60 -8.17 2.85
C ALA A 65 0.47 -7.66 3.81
N GLU A 66 1.47 -8.48 4.09
CA GLU A 66 2.64 -8.13 4.91
C GLU A 66 3.88 -8.03 4.04
N SER A 67 4.44 -6.83 3.92
CA SER A 67 5.63 -6.53 3.12
C SER A 67 6.84 -6.29 4.02
N ARG A 68 7.99 -6.90 3.70
CA ARG A 68 9.25 -6.79 4.46
C ARG A 68 10.43 -6.56 3.54
N VAL A 69 11.29 -5.61 3.88
CA VAL A 69 12.60 -5.45 3.21
C VAL A 69 13.52 -6.58 3.67
N THR A 70 13.99 -7.42 2.75
CA THR A 70 14.75 -8.65 3.06
C THR A 70 16.25 -8.39 3.25
N GLY A 71 16.78 -7.36 2.58
CA GLY A 71 18.21 -7.04 2.54
C GLY A 71 18.93 -7.51 1.28
N ASP A 72 18.26 -8.31 0.44
CA ASP A 72 18.75 -8.63 -0.89
C ASP A 72 18.70 -7.40 -1.81
N GLN A 73 19.73 -7.28 -2.66
CA GLN A 73 19.94 -6.11 -3.51
C GLN A 73 20.35 -6.48 -4.95
N PRO A 74 19.44 -7.05 -5.75
CA PRO A 74 19.75 -7.48 -7.10
C PRO A 74 20.04 -6.28 -8.02
N VAL A 75 20.97 -6.48 -8.95
CA VAL A 75 21.23 -5.53 -10.03
C VAL A 75 20.38 -5.91 -11.25
N ILE A 76 19.39 -5.08 -11.57
CA ILE A 76 18.47 -5.28 -12.69
C ILE A 76 18.61 -4.09 -13.63
N ASN A 77 18.92 -4.34 -14.91
CA ASN A 77 19.12 -3.29 -15.92
C ASN A 77 20.10 -2.19 -15.46
N GLY A 78 21.17 -2.58 -14.75
CA GLY A 78 22.21 -1.67 -14.25
C GLY A 78 21.83 -0.87 -13.00
N ARG A 79 20.69 -1.15 -12.35
CA ARG A 79 20.24 -0.48 -11.12
C ARG A 79 20.21 -1.49 -9.97
N THR A 80 20.70 -1.08 -8.80
CA THR A 80 20.63 -1.87 -7.57
C THR A 80 19.30 -1.64 -6.88
N TYR A 81 18.41 -2.63 -6.91
CA TYR A 81 17.12 -2.56 -6.23
C TYR A 81 17.25 -3.07 -4.79
N HIS A 82 16.28 -2.73 -3.94
CA HIS A 82 16.02 -3.40 -2.67
C HIS A 82 14.89 -4.39 -2.86
N THR A 83 15.09 -5.64 -2.44
CA THR A 83 14.04 -6.66 -2.47
C THR A 83 13.08 -6.47 -1.28
N VAL A 84 11.79 -6.40 -1.60
CA VAL A 84 10.68 -6.40 -0.65
C VAL A 84 9.86 -7.66 -0.88
N TYR A 85 9.85 -8.57 0.09
CA TYR A 85 9.00 -9.74 0.06
C TYR A 85 7.63 -9.40 0.64
N THR A 86 6.57 -9.70 -0.11
CA THR A 86 5.19 -9.50 0.31
C THR A 86 4.49 -10.84 0.46
N GLN A 87 3.87 -11.06 1.62
CA GLN A 87 3.06 -12.24 1.93
C GLN A 87 1.59 -11.82 2.07
N LEU A 88 0.73 -12.39 1.24
CA LEU A 88 -0.72 -12.41 1.41
C LEU A 88 -1.15 -13.71 2.09
N THR A 89 -2.44 -13.89 2.41
CA THR A 89 -2.91 -15.13 3.07
C THR A 89 -2.61 -16.38 2.25
N LYS A 90 -2.70 -16.29 0.91
CA LYS A 90 -2.55 -17.45 0.00
C LYS A 90 -1.33 -17.40 -0.92
N PHE A 91 -0.74 -16.23 -1.10
CA PHE A 91 0.30 -16.00 -2.10
C PHE A 91 1.43 -15.18 -1.49
N GLY A 92 2.62 -15.29 -2.08
CA GLY A 92 3.75 -14.46 -1.72
C GLY A 92 4.60 -14.18 -2.94
N GLY A 93 5.35 -13.10 -2.89
CA GLY A 93 6.18 -12.68 -4.02
C GLY A 93 7.16 -11.60 -3.64
N GLU A 94 8.14 -11.41 -4.51
CA GLU A 94 9.12 -10.35 -4.40
C GLU A 94 8.76 -9.19 -5.31
N SER A 95 8.87 -7.99 -4.77
CA SER A 95 8.87 -6.75 -5.53
C SER A 95 10.21 -6.06 -5.29
N TYR A 96 10.68 -5.32 -6.29
CA TYR A 96 11.98 -4.67 -6.27
C TYR A 96 11.80 -3.15 -6.26
N PHE A 97 12.34 -2.48 -5.25
CA PHE A 97 12.24 -1.03 -5.10
C PHE A 97 13.57 -0.35 -5.38
N TYR A 98 13.54 0.75 -6.12
CA TYR A 98 14.72 1.55 -6.43
C TYR A 98 14.43 3.01 -6.17
N THR A 99 15.29 3.64 -5.37
CA THR A 99 15.20 5.06 -5.02
C THR A 99 16.46 5.77 -5.51
N ALA A 100 16.31 6.59 -6.55
CA ALA A 100 17.35 7.46 -7.09
C ALA A 100 16.73 8.61 -7.85
N ASP A 101 17.50 9.66 -8.14
CA ASP A 101 17.06 10.82 -8.92
C ASP A 101 15.75 11.44 -8.39
N SER A 102 15.63 11.51 -7.07
CA SER A 102 14.44 11.98 -6.38
C SER A 102 13.17 11.17 -6.69
N ALA A 103 13.25 9.98 -7.27
CA ALA A 103 12.08 9.16 -7.60
C ALA A 103 12.08 7.84 -6.85
N VAL A 104 10.90 7.29 -6.59
CA VAL A 104 10.74 5.90 -6.15
C VAL A 104 10.13 5.09 -7.28
N THR A 105 10.87 4.06 -7.68
CA THR A 105 10.48 3.08 -8.69
C THR A 105 10.15 1.77 -8.00
N VAL A 106 9.04 1.14 -8.37
CA VAL A 106 8.75 -0.25 -8.02
C VAL A 106 8.73 -1.08 -9.29
N ARG A 107 9.33 -2.27 -9.23
CA ARG A 107 9.27 -3.31 -10.25
C ARG A 107 8.65 -4.55 -9.63
N ASP A 108 7.59 -5.07 -10.23
CA ASP A 108 6.83 -6.18 -9.68
C ASP A 108 6.35 -7.13 -10.77
N TYR A 109 6.17 -8.41 -10.45
CA TYR A 109 5.65 -9.38 -11.40
C TYR A 109 4.13 -9.22 -11.51
N SER A 110 3.64 -8.95 -12.72
CA SER A 110 2.21 -8.90 -13.00
C SER A 110 1.81 -10.14 -13.81
N SER A 111 0.93 -10.96 -13.22
CA SER A 111 0.33 -12.10 -13.90
C SER A 111 -0.52 -11.66 -15.11
N ILE A 112 -1.14 -10.48 -15.04
CA ILE A 112 -1.93 -9.88 -16.13
C ILE A 112 -1.02 -9.47 -17.30
N ALA A 113 0.19 -9.00 -17.00
CA ALA A 113 1.19 -8.63 -18.02
C ALA A 113 2.01 -9.83 -18.51
N GLY A 114 1.97 -10.97 -17.81
CA GLY A 114 2.83 -12.13 -18.07
C GLY A 114 4.32 -11.83 -17.85
N GLY A 115 4.66 -10.88 -16.98
CA GLY A 115 6.03 -10.41 -16.81
C GLY A 115 6.20 -9.30 -15.78
N TYR A 116 7.41 -8.76 -15.69
CA TYR A 116 7.70 -7.65 -14.79
C TYR A 116 7.22 -6.33 -15.36
N ILE A 117 6.45 -5.60 -14.57
CA ILE A 117 6.11 -4.21 -14.82
C ILE A 117 6.95 -3.30 -13.92
N GLN A 118 7.11 -2.05 -14.32
CA GLN A 118 7.84 -1.05 -13.58
C GLN A 118 7.12 0.29 -13.63
N ILE A 119 6.96 0.93 -12.47
CA ILE A 119 6.36 2.26 -12.36
C ILE A 119 7.17 3.15 -11.42
N LYS A 120 7.27 4.44 -11.77
CA LYS A 120 7.62 5.50 -10.81
C LYS A 120 6.32 6.04 -10.26
N TYR A 121 5.99 5.71 -9.02
CA TYR A 121 4.75 6.18 -8.39
C TYR A 121 4.93 7.52 -7.67
N VAL A 122 6.17 7.96 -7.45
CA VAL A 122 6.46 9.30 -6.92
C VAL A 122 7.79 9.82 -7.43
N ILE A 123 7.82 11.11 -7.76
CA ILE A 123 9.00 11.87 -8.13
C ILE A 123 9.03 13.11 -7.24
N ASP A 124 9.92 13.13 -6.25
CA ASP A 124 10.05 14.19 -5.25
C ASP A 124 10.33 15.56 -5.88
N SER A 125 11.20 15.62 -6.91
CA SER A 125 11.52 16.83 -7.65
C SER A 125 10.33 17.43 -8.44
N ILE A 126 9.25 16.67 -8.62
CA ILE A 126 7.99 17.11 -9.20
C ILE A 126 6.99 17.33 -8.06
N GLY A 127 6.99 18.55 -7.52
CA GLY A 127 6.16 18.93 -6.37
C GLY A 127 4.92 19.76 -6.72
N THR A 128 4.79 20.24 -7.97
CA THR A 128 3.67 21.11 -8.34
C THR A 128 2.47 20.28 -8.78
N VAL A 129 1.31 20.58 -8.18
CA VAL A 129 0.03 19.97 -8.58
C VAL A 129 -0.23 20.18 -10.07
N GLY A 130 -0.66 19.13 -10.76
CA GLY A 130 -0.92 19.10 -12.20
C GLY A 130 0.30 18.76 -13.06
N GLN A 131 1.52 18.73 -12.52
CA GLN A 131 2.67 18.24 -13.26
C GLN A 131 2.54 16.74 -13.54
N THR A 132 3.03 16.33 -14.72
CA THR A 132 2.95 14.96 -15.21
C THR A 132 4.31 14.39 -15.57
N TRP A 133 4.41 13.07 -15.58
CA TRP A 133 5.54 12.33 -16.14
C TRP A 133 5.03 11.12 -16.93
N THR A 134 5.86 10.59 -17.83
CA THR A 134 5.52 9.41 -18.63
C THR A 134 6.66 8.41 -18.60
N GLU A 135 6.35 7.15 -18.34
CA GLU A 135 7.32 6.06 -18.27
C GLU A 135 6.83 4.85 -19.08
N LYS A 136 7.78 4.01 -19.51
CA LYS A 136 7.44 2.69 -20.04
C LYS A 136 6.98 1.79 -18.90
N ILE A 137 5.95 0.97 -19.14
CA ILE A 137 5.43 0.02 -18.14
C ILE A 137 6.30 -1.24 -18.02
N THR A 138 7.02 -1.62 -19.08
CA THR A 138 7.96 -2.75 -19.15
C THR A 138 9.28 -2.28 -19.78
N ASP A 139 10.29 -3.15 -19.81
CA ASP A 139 11.61 -2.81 -20.36
C ASP A 139 11.56 -2.49 -21.87
N ASP A 140 10.71 -3.19 -22.62
CA ASP A 140 10.46 -2.94 -24.05
C ASP A 140 9.36 -1.90 -24.30
N GLY A 141 8.56 -1.55 -23.29
CA GLY A 141 7.42 -0.65 -23.41
C GLY A 141 6.18 -1.30 -24.02
N MET A 142 6.09 -2.63 -23.96
CA MET A 142 4.97 -3.41 -24.47
C MET A 142 4.18 -4.06 -23.33
N LEU A 143 2.86 -4.06 -23.43
CA LEU A 143 1.96 -4.82 -22.57
C LEU A 143 1.08 -5.70 -23.45
N ASN A 144 1.14 -7.03 -23.27
CA ASN A 144 0.37 -7.99 -24.07
C ASN A 144 0.50 -7.79 -25.59
N GLY A 145 1.72 -7.47 -26.06
CA GLY A 145 2.04 -7.29 -27.48
C GLY A 145 1.71 -5.92 -28.07
N TYR A 146 1.22 -4.96 -27.26
CA TYR A 146 0.90 -3.61 -27.71
C TYR A 146 1.75 -2.55 -26.98
N PRO A 147 2.12 -1.43 -27.63
CA PRO A 147 2.79 -0.32 -26.94
C PRO A 147 1.98 0.15 -25.74
N ALA A 148 2.65 0.30 -24.60
CA ALA A 148 2.03 0.69 -23.35
C ALA A 148 2.93 1.61 -22.53
N ARG A 149 2.31 2.47 -21.73
CA ARG A 149 2.99 3.45 -20.90
C ARG A 149 2.19 3.73 -19.64
N VAL A 150 2.85 4.37 -18.69
CA VAL A 150 2.17 4.95 -17.53
C VAL A 150 2.36 6.45 -17.57
N VAL A 151 1.27 7.19 -17.40
CA VAL A 151 1.28 8.65 -17.19
C VAL A 151 0.99 8.92 -15.72
N GLY A 152 1.96 9.47 -15.01
CA GLY A 152 1.79 9.90 -13.63
C GLY A 152 1.45 11.39 -13.54
N THR A 153 0.65 11.78 -12.56
CA THR A 153 0.26 13.16 -12.28
C THR A 153 0.28 13.43 -10.78
N VAL A 154 0.81 14.58 -10.36
CA VAL A 154 0.65 15.05 -8.96
C VAL A 154 -0.74 15.65 -8.81
N ILE A 155 -1.61 15.02 -8.03
CA ILE A 155 -2.99 15.49 -7.79
C ILE A 155 -3.05 16.43 -6.60
N GLU A 156 -2.39 16.05 -5.51
CA GLU A 156 -2.27 16.88 -4.31
C GLU A 156 -0.86 16.73 -3.73
N ASN A 157 -0.36 17.78 -3.08
CA ASN A 157 0.94 17.75 -2.44
C ASN A 157 0.87 18.36 -1.05
N ASN A 158 1.66 17.80 -0.13
CA ASN A 158 1.75 18.24 1.26
C ASN A 158 0.39 18.29 2.00
N ILE A 159 -0.49 17.32 1.73
CA ILE A 159 -1.78 17.22 2.42
C ILE A 159 -1.63 16.46 3.74
N THR A 160 -2.63 16.61 4.62
CA THR A 160 -2.78 15.79 5.83
C THR A 160 -3.86 14.75 5.56
N LYS A 161 -3.59 13.48 5.86
CA LYS A 161 -4.56 12.39 5.72
C LYS A 161 -4.70 11.63 7.02
N VAL A 162 -5.91 11.25 7.39
CA VAL A 162 -6.18 10.42 8.58
C VAL A 162 -6.62 9.04 8.11
N LEU A 163 -5.90 7.99 8.51
CA LEU A 163 -6.25 6.60 8.21
C LEU A 163 -6.16 5.78 9.49
N ASN A 164 -7.21 5.00 9.77
CA ASN A 164 -7.28 4.14 10.97
C ASN A 164 -6.99 4.90 12.28
N GLY A 165 -7.35 6.18 12.37
CA GLY A 165 -7.09 7.04 13.53
C GLY A 165 -5.66 7.59 13.63
N ILE A 166 -4.77 7.28 12.68
CA ILE A 166 -3.43 7.87 12.57
C ILE A 166 -3.47 9.07 11.62
N THR A 167 -2.93 10.20 12.07
CA THR A 167 -2.74 11.39 11.23
C THR A 167 -1.37 11.34 10.55
N TYR A 168 -1.38 11.36 9.21
CA TYR A 168 -0.20 11.43 8.37
C TYR A 168 -0.08 12.84 7.78
N PRO A 169 0.86 13.67 8.27
CA PRO A 169 1.20 14.92 7.61
C PRO A 169 2.08 14.65 6.38
N ARG A 170 2.25 15.67 5.51
CA ARG A 170 3.16 15.62 4.35
C ARG A 170 2.89 14.44 3.41
N VAL A 171 1.62 14.19 3.14
CA VAL A 171 1.18 13.17 2.18
C VAL A 171 1.20 13.77 0.77
N ARG A 172 1.72 12.99 -0.18
CA ARG A 172 1.59 13.28 -1.61
C ARG A 172 0.56 12.35 -2.23
N HIS A 173 -0.32 12.92 -3.04
CA HIS A 173 -1.31 12.17 -3.80
C HIS A 173 -0.91 12.22 -5.29
N THR A 174 -0.61 11.06 -5.84
CA THR A 174 -0.27 10.89 -7.26
C THR A 174 -1.26 9.95 -7.93
N ARG A 175 -1.62 10.27 -9.17
CA ARG A 175 -2.45 9.42 -10.02
C ARG A 175 -1.62 8.84 -11.14
N MET A 176 -1.67 7.52 -11.30
CA MET A 176 -1.01 6.78 -12.37
C MET A 176 -2.07 6.25 -13.34
N GLN A 177 -1.95 6.60 -14.61
CA GLN A 177 -2.81 6.08 -15.68
C GLN A 177 -2.03 5.10 -16.52
N LEU A 178 -2.39 3.82 -16.45
CA LEU A 178 -1.88 2.80 -17.35
C LEU A 178 -2.57 2.98 -18.70
N GLN A 179 -1.79 3.21 -19.75
CA GLN A 179 -2.27 3.43 -21.10
C GLN A 179 -1.71 2.40 -22.08
N GLN A 180 -2.49 2.04 -23.09
CA GLN A 180 -2.09 1.12 -24.16
C GLN A 180 -2.57 1.64 -25.52
N ASP A 181 -1.77 1.43 -26.56
CA ASP A 181 -2.10 1.79 -27.95
C ASP A 181 -2.37 0.53 -28.78
N LYS A 182 -3.62 0.36 -29.22
CA LYS A 182 -4.06 -0.77 -30.07
C LYS A 182 -4.18 -0.39 -31.55
N GLY A 183 -3.59 0.74 -31.96
CA GLY A 183 -3.59 1.26 -33.33
C GLY A 183 -4.38 2.56 -33.51
N SER A 184 -5.06 3.06 -32.47
CA SER A 184 -5.83 4.32 -32.46
C SER A 184 -5.20 5.41 -31.60
N GLY A 185 -4.02 5.16 -31.01
CA GLY A 185 -3.41 6.00 -29.99
C GLY A 185 -3.59 5.42 -28.59
N PHE A 186 -2.98 6.09 -27.60
CA PHE A 186 -2.99 5.63 -26.22
C PHE A 186 -4.34 5.89 -25.54
N GLU A 187 -4.96 4.82 -25.05
CA GLU A 187 -6.18 4.85 -24.23
C GLU A 187 -5.86 4.37 -22.82
N THR A 188 -6.49 4.98 -21.81
CA THR A 188 -6.33 4.57 -20.41
C THR A 188 -7.06 3.25 -20.18
N LEU A 189 -6.35 2.25 -19.65
CA LEU A 189 -6.89 0.95 -19.24
C LEU A 189 -7.27 0.92 -17.76
N ALA A 190 -6.45 1.57 -16.93
CA ALA A 190 -6.64 1.61 -15.48
C ALA A 190 -6.02 2.88 -14.91
N THR A 191 -6.61 3.34 -13.81
CA THR A 191 -6.14 4.46 -13.00
C THR A 191 -5.84 3.96 -11.59
N TYR A 192 -4.69 4.37 -11.05
CA TYR A 192 -4.29 4.08 -9.69
C TYR A 192 -3.97 5.38 -8.95
N ASP A 193 -4.69 5.65 -7.87
CA ASP A 193 -4.37 6.73 -6.96
C ASP A 193 -3.48 6.21 -5.83
N TYR A 194 -2.38 6.90 -5.55
CA TYR A 194 -1.45 6.60 -4.47
C TYR A 194 -1.40 7.77 -3.51
N TYR A 195 -1.64 7.49 -2.23
CA TYR A 195 -1.37 8.42 -1.14
C TYR A 195 -0.12 7.96 -0.42
N ILE A 196 0.91 8.79 -0.44
CA ILE A 196 2.26 8.42 -0.03
C ILE A 196 2.69 9.38 1.07
N ALA A 197 2.88 8.85 2.28
CA ALA A 197 3.38 9.65 3.40
C ALA A 197 4.91 9.65 3.39
N MET A 198 5.50 10.84 3.41
CA MET A 198 6.95 11.00 3.56
C MET A 198 7.44 10.31 4.84
N GLY A 199 8.47 9.48 4.73
CA GLY A 199 9.01 8.67 5.84
C GLY A 199 8.24 7.39 6.15
N VAL A 200 7.12 7.11 5.46
CA VAL A 200 6.39 5.83 5.58
C VAL A 200 6.48 5.01 4.31
N GLY A 201 6.12 5.59 3.17
CA GLY A 201 5.69 4.79 2.01
C GLY A 201 4.25 5.09 1.60
N VAL A 202 3.73 4.23 0.74
CA VAL A 202 2.30 4.22 0.37
C VAL A 202 1.47 3.92 1.61
N ILE A 203 0.55 4.82 1.96
CA ILE A 203 -0.40 4.64 3.06
C ILE A 203 -1.78 4.21 2.57
N GLU A 204 -2.11 4.53 1.32
CA GLU A 204 -3.33 4.11 0.65
C GLU A 204 -3.12 4.02 -0.87
N ASN A 205 -3.71 3.02 -1.51
CA ASN A 205 -3.73 2.89 -2.97
C ASN A 205 -5.10 2.41 -3.46
N ILE A 206 -5.67 3.10 -4.44
CA ILE A 206 -7.00 2.79 -5.00
C ILE A 206 -6.83 2.55 -6.50
N GLY A 207 -7.31 1.42 -7.01
CA GLY A 207 -7.26 1.06 -8.42
C GLY A 207 -8.65 0.99 -9.04
N VAL A 208 -8.82 1.58 -10.23
CA VAL A 208 -10.08 1.56 -10.98
C VAL A 208 -9.79 1.32 -12.46
N ALA A 209 -10.51 0.41 -13.10
CA ALA A 209 -10.43 0.17 -14.53
C ALA A 209 -11.10 1.30 -15.33
N ALA A 210 -10.85 1.35 -16.64
CA ALA A 210 -11.41 2.38 -17.52
C ALA A 210 -12.95 2.39 -17.58
N ASP A 211 -13.59 1.25 -17.37
CA ASP A 211 -15.05 1.07 -17.31
C ASP A 211 -15.64 1.35 -15.92
N GLY A 212 -14.80 1.73 -14.94
CA GLY A 212 -15.20 2.00 -13.58
C GLY A 212 -15.17 0.78 -12.64
N THR A 213 -14.76 -0.40 -13.12
CA THR A 213 -14.60 -1.57 -12.25
C THR A 213 -13.54 -1.32 -11.17
N ASP A 214 -13.88 -1.63 -9.92
CA ASP A 214 -12.94 -1.58 -8.79
C ASP A 214 -11.86 -2.65 -8.94
N LEU A 215 -10.61 -2.22 -9.09
CA LEU A 215 -9.44 -3.10 -9.17
C LEU A 215 -8.82 -3.38 -7.80
N GLY A 216 -9.36 -2.75 -6.77
CA GLY A 216 -8.98 -2.96 -5.38
C GLY A 216 -8.49 -1.72 -4.69
N HIS A 217 -8.46 -1.83 -3.37
CA HIS A 217 -8.03 -0.81 -2.45
C HIS A 217 -7.07 -1.42 -1.43
N SER A 218 -5.96 -0.73 -1.19
CA SER A 218 -4.96 -1.08 -0.19
C SER A 218 -4.89 0.03 0.86
N THR A 219 -5.06 -0.28 2.13
CA THR A 219 -4.95 0.70 3.22
C THR A 219 -3.94 0.22 4.26
N LEU A 220 -3.01 1.08 4.66
CA LEU A 220 -2.00 0.75 5.66
C LEU A 220 -2.64 0.56 7.04
N LEU A 221 -2.41 -0.61 7.63
CA LEU A 221 -2.83 -0.95 8.99
C LEU A 221 -1.73 -0.68 10.01
N SER A 222 -0.51 -1.12 9.71
CA SER A 222 0.64 -1.02 10.60
C SER A 222 1.95 -0.95 9.84
N PHE A 223 3.01 -0.45 10.47
CA PHE A 223 4.34 -0.40 9.87
C PHE A 223 5.44 -0.32 10.92
N VAL A 224 6.66 -0.71 10.52
CA VAL A 224 7.91 -0.45 11.25
C VAL A 224 8.91 0.06 10.23
N ILE A 225 9.44 1.26 10.44
CA ILE A 225 10.49 1.80 9.57
C ILE A 225 11.86 1.62 10.24
N LYS A 226 12.78 1.02 9.49
CA LYS A 226 14.20 1.01 9.83
C LYS A 226 14.87 2.09 9.01
N ASN A 227 15.76 2.85 9.65
CA ASN A 227 16.54 3.85 8.93
C ASN A 227 17.31 3.15 7.82
N ASN A 228 17.30 3.73 6.62
CA ASN A 228 18.34 3.42 5.66
C ASN A 228 19.62 3.93 6.30
N ASP A 229 20.69 3.14 6.31
CA ASP A 229 22.04 3.70 6.40
C ASP A 229 22.21 4.54 5.12
N ILE A 230 21.69 5.76 5.11
CA ILE A 230 21.89 6.70 4.02
C ILE A 230 23.36 7.10 4.16
N ILE A 231 24.21 6.43 3.40
CA ILE A 231 25.50 6.99 3.04
C ILE A 231 25.18 8.19 2.16
N ILE A 232 25.11 9.36 2.78
CA ILE A 232 25.15 10.63 2.06
C ILE A 232 26.57 10.67 1.45
N ASN A 233 26.69 10.40 0.16
CA ASN A 233 27.92 10.68 -0.58
C ASN A 233 27.91 12.15 -1.03
#